data_AF-A0AAV0WSH8-F1
#
_entry.id   AF-A0AAV0WSH8-F1
#
_cell.length_a   1.000
_cell.length_b   1.000
_cell.length_c   1.000
_cell.angle_alpha   90.00
_cell.angle_beta   90.00
_cell.angle_gamma   90.00
#
_symmetry.space_group_name_H-M   'P 1'
#
loop_
_entity.id
_entity.type
_entity.pdbx_description
1 polymer ?
#
loop_
_entity_poly.entity_id
_entity_poly.type
_entity_poly.pdbx_seq_one_letter_code
_entity_poly.pdbx_strand_id
1 'polypeptide(L)'
;MALEFLRWELMVLEERVRLQERRIEIRVLRDEQNPIDLPLEEFIFMFCISQELEFDVINIIRPLFQSQRSSGLSPEVQFLVTVHFYAQGSYQRGLGSYSILNISQPYVSRSISIVTNAINQCLLSQWVKFPMTASERQKAREKFEAAPQPFEGTLGAID
;
A
#
# COMPACT_ATOMS: atom_id res chain seq x y z
N MET A 1 -46.55 -3.42 17.63
CA MET A 1 -45.19 -3.77 18.10
C MET A 1 -44.51 -4.79 17.18
N ALA A 2 -45.08 -5.97 16.90
CA ALA A 2 -44.43 -6.98 16.05
C ALA A 2 -44.22 -6.54 14.57
N LEU A 3 -45.18 -5.82 13.97
CA LEU A 3 -45.07 -5.32 12.59
C LEU A 3 -43.94 -4.29 12.40
N GLU A 4 -43.79 -3.35 13.33
CA GLU A 4 -42.70 -2.36 13.29
C GLU A 4 -41.33 -3.01 13.48
N PHE A 5 -41.24 -4.03 14.34
CA PHE A 5 -40.03 -4.81 14.53
C PHE A 5 -39.64 -5.57 13.24
N LEU A 6 -40.60 -6.25 12.60
CA LEU A 6 -40.38 -6.93 11.32
C LEU A 6 -39.97 -5.97 10.21
N ARG A 7 -40.54 -4.77 10.17
CA ARG A 7 -40.17 -3.73 9.19
C ARG A 7 -38.74 -3.25 9.39
N TRP A 8 -38.31 -3.09 10.64
CA TRP A 8 -36.93 -2.75 10.97
C TRP A 8 -35.95 -3.87 10.61
N GLU A 9 -36.29 -5.13 10.93
CA GLU A 9 -35.47 -6.28 10.52
C GLU A 9 -35.35 -6.40 9.01
N LEU A 10 -36.43 -6.15 8.27
CA LEU A 10 -36.42 -6.15 6.81
C LEU A 10 -35.48 -5.07 6.26
N MET A 11 -35.55 -3.82 6.77
CA MET A 11 -34.61 -2.76 6.37
C MET A 11 -33.15 -3.12 6.66
N VAL A 12 -32.87 -3.72 7.82
CA VAL A 12 -31.51 -4.15 8.19
C VAL A 12 -31.02 -5.26 7.27
N LEU A 13 -31.90 -6.21 6.92
CA LEU A 13 -31.59 -7.29 5.99
C LEU A 13 -31.33 -6.76 4.57
N GLU A 14 -32.17 -5.86 4.07
CA GLU A 14 -31.99 -5.21 2.77
C GLU A 14 -30.65 -4.47 2.71
N GLU A 15 -30.27 -3.74 3.77
CA GLU A 15 -28.97 -3.07 3.82
C GLU A 15 -27.81 -4.07 3.84
N ARG A 16 -27.92 -5.18 4.58
CA ARG A 16 -26.91 -6.25 4.56
C ARG A 16 -26.75 -6.86 3.17
N VAL A 17 -27.85 -7.09 2.45
CA VAL A 17 -27.83 -7.60 1.07
C VAL A 17 -27.13 -6.61 0.14
N ARG A 18 -27.50 -5.32 0.18
CA ARG A 18 -26.84 -4.27 -0.61
C ARG A 18 -25.34 -4.20 -0.36
N LEU A 19 -24.93 -4.28 0.91
CA LEU A 19 -23.51 -4.31 1.27
C LEU A 19 -22.80 -5.58 0.75
N GLN A 20 -23.48 -6.72 0.70
CA GLN A 20 -22.93 -7.95 0.13
C GLN A 20 -22.80 -7.87 -1.39
N GLU A 21 -23.81 -7.38 -2.10
CA GLU A 21 -23.80 -7.18 -3.55
C GLU A 21 -22.66 -6.25 -3.97
N ARG A 22 -22.53 -5.10 -3.29
CA ARG A 22 -21.42 -4.17 -3.51
C ARG A 22 -20.05 -4.82 -3.28
N ARG A 23 -19.92 -5.70 -2.28
CA ARG A 23 -18.67 -6.43 -2.03
C ARG A 23 -18.31 -7.40 -3.14
N ILE A 24 -19.32 -8.01 -3.79
CA ILE A 24 -19.13 -8.92 -4.93
C ILE A 24 -18.73 -8.12 -6.16
N GLU A 25 -19.44 -7.03 -6.47
CA GLU A 25 -19.13 -6.14 -7.59
C GLU A 25 -17.69 -5.62 -7.53
N ILE A 26 -17.28 -5.11 -6.37
CA ILE A 26 -15.91 -4.64 -6.13
C ILE A 26 -14.87 -5.76 -6.35
N ARG A 27 -15.18 -7.00 -5.97
CA ARG A 27 -14.29 -8.14 -6.19
C ARG A 27 -14.13 -8.44 -7.69
N VAL A 28 -15.23 -8.45 -8.44
CA VAL A 28 -15.22 -8.68 -9.89
C VAL A 28 -14.38 -7.62 -10.59
N LEU A 29 -14.62 -6.34 -10.30
CA LEU A 29 -13.87 -5.24 -10.90
C LEU A 29 -12.37 -5.30 -10.59
N ARG A 30 -11.99 -5.76 -9.40
CA ARG A 30 -10.58 -5.98 -9.03
C ARG A 30 -9.96 -7.15 -9.81
N ASP A 31 -10.67 -8.26 -9.92
CA ASP A 31 -10.16 -9.45 -10.61
C ASP A 31 -10.02 -9.18 -12.14
N GLU A 32 -10.78 -8.24 -12.69
CA GLU A 32 -10.65 -7.75 -14.08
C GLU A 32 -9.51 -6.74 -14.28
N GLN A 33 -9.16 -5.96 -13.24
CA GLN A 33 -8.10 -4.95 -13.29
C GLN A 33 -6.85 -5.47 -12.60
N ASN A 34 -6.09 -6.33 -13.27
CA ASN A 34 -4.81 -6.79 -12.75
C ASN A 34 -3.73 -5.69 -12.96
N PRO A 35 -3.32 -4.95 -11.92
CA PRO A 35 -2.33 -3.87 -12.04
C PRO A 35 -0.93 -4.39 -12.41
N ILE A 36 -0.68 -5.69 -12.24
CA ILE A 36 0.61 -6.31 -12.54
C ILE A 36 0.87 -6.30 -14.06
N ASP A 37 -0.19 -6.34 -14.88
CA ASP A 37 -0.08 -6.41 -16.34
C ASP A 37 0.05 -5.02 -16.99
N LEU A 38 0.21 -3.96 -16.19
CA LEU A 38 0.43 -2.61 -16.71
C LEU A 38 1.77 -2.48 -17.44
N PRO A 39 1.86 -1.65 -18.49
CA PRO A 39 3.13 -1.26 -19.09
C PRO A 39 4.06 -0.62 -18.06
N LEU A 40 5.37 -0.85 -18.19
CA LEU A 40 6.38 -0.40 -17.22
C LEU A 40 6.31 1.10 -16.90
N GLU A 41 6.09 1.94 -17.92
CA GLU A 41 5.98 3.39 -17.75
C GLU A 41 4.78 3.79 -16.90
N GLU A 42 3.62 3.16 -17.13
CA GLU A 42 2.40 3.39 -16.34
C GLU A 42 2.56 2.85 -14.91
N PHE A 43 3.20 1.70 -14.78
CA PHE A 43 3.48 1.10 -13.48
C PHE A 43 4.41 1.99 -12.63
N ILE A 44 5.50 2.50 -13.21
CA ILE A 44 6.40 3.43 -12.53
C ILE A 44 5.67 4.73 -12.20
N PHE A 45 4.86 5.26 -13.12
CA PHE A 45 4.09 6.48 -12.88
C PHE A 45 3.12 6.30 -11.68
N MET A 46 2.49 5.14 -11.57
CA MET A 46 1.47 4.88 -10.56
C MET A 46 2.05 4.45 -9.21
N PHE A 47 3.13 3.68 -9.19
CA PHE A 47 3.69 3.07 -7.98
C PHE A 47 5.08 3.61 -7.59
N CYS A 48 5.72 4.43 -8.42
CA CYS A 48 7.08 4.96 -8.21
C CYS A 48 8.17 3.88 -8.03
N ILE A 49 7.89 2.64 -8.45
CA ILE A 49 8.81 1.49 -8.40
C ILE A 49 8.73 0.69 -9.70
N SER A 50 9.72 -0.18 -9.96
CA SER A 50 9.65 -1.15 -11.05
C SER A 50 8.93 -2.44 -10.62
N GLN A 51 8.40 -3.19 -11.59
CA GLN A 51 7.82 -4.52 -11.36
C GLN A 51 8.86 -5.52 -10.81
N GLU A 52 10.13 -5.37 -11.19
CA GLU A 52 11.23 -6.18 -10.65
C GLU A 52 11.41 -5.95 -9.15
N LEU A 53 11.45 -4.68 -8.72
CA LEU A 53 11.55 -4.34 -7.30
C LEU A 53 10.31 -4.83 -6.52
N GLU A 54 9.13 -4.73 -7.12
CA GLU A 54 7.90 -5.27 -6.56
C GLU A 54 8.04 -6.77 -6.28
N PHE A 55 8.46 -7.54 -7.29
CA PHE A 55 8.65 -8.98 -7.20
C PHE A 55 9.66 -9.37 -6.11
N ASP A 56 10.81 -8.70 -6.07
CA ASP A 56 11.88 -8.96 -5.11
C ASP A 56 11.42 -8.71 -3.67
N VAL A 57 10.79 -7.56 -3.42
CA VAL A 57 10.32 -7.20 -2.09
C VAL A 57 9.22 -8.15 -1.64
N ILE A 58 8.24 -8.44 -2.52
CA ILE A 58 7.14 -9.37 -2.21
C ILE A 58 7.70 -10.74 -1.83
N ASN A 59 8.66 -11.28 -2.57
CA ASN A 59 9.24 -12.59 -2.28
C ASN A 59 9.92 -12.65 -0.90
N ILE A 60 10.56 -11.56 -0.48
CA ILE A 60 11.19 -11.47 0.84
C ILE A 60 10.13 -11.43 1.94
N ILE A 61 9.05 -10.66 1.77
CA ILE A 61 8.04 -10.47 2.82
C ILE A 61 6.94 -11.55 2.83
N ARG A 62 6.77 -12.31 1.72
CA ARG A 62 5.72 -13.33 1.52
C ARG A 62 5.56 -14.32 2.68
N PRO A 63 6.63 -14.82 3.34
CA PRO A 63 6.48 -15.73 4.48
C PRO A 63 5.65 -15.15 5.63
N LEU A 64 5.66 -13.83 5.82
CA LEU A 64 4.90 -13.16 6.88
C LEU A 64 3.40 -13.02 6.58
N PHE A 65 3.00 -13.10 5.30
CA PHE A 65 1.60 -13.02 4.86
C PHE A 65 0.83 -14.32 5.11
N GLN A 66 1.51 -15.45 5.30
CA GLN A 66 0.87 -16.77 5.47
C GLN A 66 0.19 -16.95 6.85
N SER A 67 0.51 -16.10 7.83
CA SER A 67 0.03 -16.24 9.22
C SER A 67 -1.30 -15.54 9.52
N GLN A 68 -1.76 -14.62 8.66
CA GLN A 68 -3.00 -13.89 8.88
C GLN A 68 -4.10 -14.44 7.98
N ARG A 69 -5.07 -15.14 8.61
CA ARG A 69 -6.34 -15.61 8.03
C ARG A 69 -6.71 -14.84 6.76
N SER A 70 -6.55 -15.50 5.61
CA SER A 70 -7.09 -15.16 4.28
C SER A 70 -7.75 -13.77 4.22
N SER A 71 -6.95 -12.70 4.34
CA SER A 71 -7.42 -11.42 3.83
C SER A 71 -7.63 -11.68 2.34
N GLY A 72 -8.83 -11.37 1.82
CA GLY A 72 -9.21 -11.78 0.46
C GLY A 72 -8.43 -11.10 -0.68
N LEU A 73 -7.25 -10.54 -0.38
CA LEU A 73 -6.32 -9.90 -1.30
C LEU A 73 -5.02 -10.69 -1.29
N SER A 74 -4.47 -10.93 -2.47
CA SER A 74 -3.15 -11.56 -2.58
C SER A 74 -2.06 -10.65 -1.99
N PRO A 75 -0.90 -11.18 -1.57
CA PRO A 75 0.23 -10.38 -1.08
C PRO A 75 0.64 -9.27 -2.06
N GLU A 76 0.59 -9.55 -3.36
CA GLU A 76 0.90 -8.62 -4.46
C GLU A 76 -0.05 -7.42 -4.43
N VAL A 77 -1.36 -7.66 -4.40
CA VAL A 77 -2.36 -6.59 -4.34
C VAL A 77 -2.21 -5.79 -3.05
N GLN A 78 -1.97 -6.43 -1.90
CA GLN A 78 -1.74 -5.71 -0.63
C GLN A 78 -0.50 -4.82 -0.71
N PHE A 79 0.58 -5.32 -1.32
CA PHE A 79 1.81 -4.58 -1.52
C PHE A 79 1.60 -3.36 -2.44
N LEU A 80 0.98 -3.55 -3.61
CA LEU A 80 0.69 -2.49 -4.57
C LEU A 80 -0.20 -1.39 -3.99
N VAL A 81 -1.25 -1.75 -3.24
CA VAL A 81 -2.07 -0.78 -2.49
C VAL A 81 -1.21 0.10 -1.58
N THR A 82 -0.27 -0.54 -0.88
CA THR A 82 0.54 0.13 0.13
C THR A 82 1.57 1.05 -0.52
N VAL A 83 2.24 0.59 -1.56
CA VAL A 83 3.21 1.39 -2.31
C VAL A 83 2.54 2.57 -3.01
N HIS A 84 1.38 2.35 -3.63
CA HIS A 84 0.59 3.43 -4.21
C HIS A 84 0.23 4.50 -3.18
N PHE A 85 -0.16 4.09 -1.97
CA PHE A 85 -0.42 5.03 -0.87
C PHE A 85 0.81 5.87 -0.51
N TYR A 86 2.00 5.26 -0.45
CA TYR A 86 3.24 6.00 -0.21
C TYR A 86 3.60 6.95 -1.35
N ALA A 87 3.47 6.50 -2.60
CA ALA A 87 3.75 7.27 -3.80
C ALA A 87 2.85 8.52 -3.92
N GLN A 88 1.58 8.40 -3.55
CA GLN A 88 0.60 9.49 -3.69
C GLN A 88 0.78 10.62 -2.65
N GLY A 89 1.46 10.37 -1.53
CA GLY A 89 1.79 11.38 -0.51
C GLY A 89 0.59 12.06 0.17
N SER A 90 -0.65 11.57 -0.02
CA SER A 90 -1.87 12.19 0.49
C SER A 90 -2.61 11.28 1.48
N TYR A 91 -2.89 11.81 2.68
CA TYR A 91 -3.50 11.09 3.79
C TYR A 91 -5.02 10.84 3.66
N GLN A 92 -5.59 10.73 2.45
CA GLN A 92 -7.04 10.65 2.13
C GLN A 92 -7.71 12.00 1.76
N ARG A 93 -7.39 12.55 0.59
CA ARG A 93 -8.25 13.52 -0.13
C ARG A 93 -8.09 13.26 -1.63
N GLY A 94 -9.09 13.00 -2.45
CA GLY A 94 -10.53 12.91 -2.32
C GLY A 94 -11.09 12.96 -3.75
N LEU A 95 -12.06 12.11 -4.07
CA LEU A 95 -13.00 12.26 -5.20
C LEU A 95 -12.37 12.26 -6.62
N GLY A 96 -12.11 11.05 -7.14
CA GLY A 96 -11.86 10.82 -8.57
C GLY A 96 -11.29 9.44 -8.88
N SER A 97 -10.49 8.88 -7.97
CA SER A 97 -9.73 7.63 -8.16
C SER A 97 -10.15 6.52 -7.17
N TYR A 98 -11.45 6.27 -7.04
CA TYR A 98 -11.95 5.11 -6.28
C TYR A 98 -11.57 3.75 -6.92
N SER A 99 -10.84 3.75 -8.04
CA SER A 99 -10.83 2.63 -8.99
C SER A 99 -9.51 1.89 -9.17
N ILE A 100 -8.35 2.40 -8.72
CA ILE A 100 -7.07 1.78 -9.19
C ILE A 100 -6.96 0.29 -8.81
N LEU A 101 -7.58 -0.14 -7.70
CA LEU A 101 -7.66 -1.57 -7.36
C LEU A 101 -9.04 -2.03 -6.87
N ASN A 102 -10.06 -1.15 -6.88
CA ASN A 102 -11.38 -1.44 -6.34
C ASN A 102 -11.31 -2.04 -4.92
N ILE A 103 -10.74 -1.29 -3.95
CA ILE A 103 -10.56 -1.76 -2.57
C ILE A 103 -11.16 -0.75 -1.59
N SER A 104 -11.92 -1.23 -0.61
CA SER A 104 -12.51 -0.36 0.42
C SER A 104 -11.44 0.19 1.38
N GLN A 105 -11.65 1.39 1.90
CA GLN A 105 -10.73 2.07 2.83
C GLN A 105 -10.27 1.22 4.05
N PRO A 106 -11.11 0.39 4.71
CA PRO A 106 -10.65 -0.51 5.76
C PRO A 106 -9.62 -1.56 5.30
N TYR A 107 -9.73 -2.06 4.06
CA TYR A 107 -8.74 -2.97 3.50
C TYR A 107 -7.45 -2.24 3.17
N VAL A 108 -7.52 -1.01 2.63
CA VAL A 108 -6.33 -0.17 2.40
C VAL A 108 -5.55 0.03 3.70
N SER A 109 -6.23 0.45 4.76
CA SER A 109 -5.60 0.64 6.08
C SER A 109 -4.93 -0.64 6.60
N ARG A 110 -5.61 -1.79 6.47
CA ARG A 110 -5.05 -3.08 6.89
C ARG A 110 -3.86 -3.50 6.05
N SER A 111 -3.93 -3.36 4.72
CA SER A 111 -2.83 -3.66 3.80
C SER A 111 -1.59 -2.86 4.16
N ILE A 112 -1.75 -1.55 4.40
CA ILE A 112 -0.66 -0.68 4.85
C ILE A 112 -0.04 -1.26 6.12
N SER A 113 -0.83 -1.49 7.18
CA SER A 113 -0.28 -2.02 8.43
C SER A 113 0.43 -3.36 8.26
N ILE A 114 -0.11 -4.30 7.48
CA ILE A 114 0.50 -5.61 7.25
C ILE A 114 1.83 -5.46 6.50
N VAL A 115 1.81 -4.76 5.36
CA VAL A 115 2.96 -4.60 4.47
C VAL A 115 4.06 -3.78 5.15
N THR A 116 3.73 -2.66 5.81
CA THR A 116 4.69 -1.84 6.56
C THR A 116 5.40 -2.68 7.63
N ASN A 117 4.64 -3.46 8.41
CA ASN A 117 5.24 -4.28 9.45
C ASN A 117 6.13 -5.39 8.87
N ALA A 118 5.73 -6.00 7.76
CA ALA A 118 6.53 -7.03 7.09
C ALA A 118 7.83 -6.45 6.51
N ILE A 119 7.76 -5.28 5.86
CA ILE A 119 8.95 -4.56 5.37
C ILE A 119 9.86 -4.20 6.55
N ASN A 120 9.31 -3.70 7.65
CA ASN A 120 10.10 -3.34 8.82
C ASN A 120 10.83 -4.53 9.43
N GLN A 121 10.17 -5.69 9.51
CA GLN A 121 10.76 -6.90 10.08
C GLN A 121 11.84 -7.52 9.18
N CYS A 122 11.63 -7.50 7.86
CA CYS A 122 12.52 -8.19 6.92
C CYS A 122 13.63 -7.31 6.35
N LEU A 123 13.35 -6.02 6.10
CA LEU A 123 14.17 -5.17 5.23
C LEU A 123 14.79 -3.98 5.96
N LEU A 124 14.15 -3.43 6.99
CA LEU A 124 14.60 -2.18 7.61
C LEU A 124 16.06 -2.24 8.08
N SER A 125 16.44 -3.28 8.83
CA SER A 125 17.82 -3.42 9.33
C SER A 125 18.85 -3.72 8.25
N GLN A 126 18.42 -4.26 7.11
CA GLN A 126 19.30 -4.56 5.98
C GLN A 126 19.62 -3.28 5.19
N TRP A 127 18.59 -2.49 4.90
CA TRP A 127 18.66 -1.38 3.96
C TRP A 127 18.81 0.00 4.62
N VAL A 128 18.28 0.17 5.84
CA VAL A 128 18.36 1.42 6.59
C VAL A 128 19.37 1.29 7.72
N LYS A 129 20.49 1.98 7.60
CA LYS A 129 21.52 2.07 8.63
C LYS A 129 21.81 3.53 8.95
N PHE A 130 21.49 3.93 10.18
CA PHE A 130 21.79 5.27 10.66
C PHE A 130 23.27 5.37 11.08
N PRO A 131 23.96 6.48 10.76
CA PRO A 131 25.34 6.71 11.18
C PRO A 131 25.38 6.97 12.70
N MET A 132 25.79 5.95 13.47
CA MET A 132 25.78 6.04 14.93
C MET A 132 27.03 6.73 15.47
N THR A 133 28.15 6.66 14.75
CA THR A 133 29.44 7.23 15.15
C THR A 133 29.74 8.57 14.47
N ALA A 134 30.59 9.39 15.10
CA ALA A 134 31.05 10.65 14.50
C ALA A 134 31.75 10.44 13.15
N SER A 135 32.50 9.35 13.01
CA SER A 135 33.17 9.00 11.74
C SER A 135 32.16 8.62 10.66
N GLU A 136 31.12 7.85 10.97
CA GLU A 136 30.07 7.50 10.01
C GLU A 136 29.27 8.74 9.58
N ARG A 137 28.98 9.65 10.52
CA ARG A 137 28.30 10.92 10.19
C ARG A 137 29.16 11.79 9.27
N GLN A 138 30.46 11.86 9.53
CA GLN A 138 31.39 12.59 8.66
C GLN A 138 31.45 11.99 7.25
N LYS A 139 31.54 10.65 7.14
CA LYS A 139 31.47 9.96 5.84
C LYS A 139 30.14 10.21 5.10
N ALA A 140 29.03 10.26 5.83
CA ALA A 140 27.72 10.57 5.23
C ALA A 140 27.68 12.00 4.67
N ARG A 141 28.24 12.98 5.40
CA ARG A 141 28.36 14.38 4.93
C ARG A 141 29.24 14.48 3.70
N GLU A 142 30.41 13.89 3.71
CA GLU A 142 31.33 13.87 2.56
C GLU A 142 30.67 13.24 1.33
N LYS A 143 29.92 12.14 1.51
CA LYS A 143 29.18 11.51 0.42
C LYS A 143 28.08 12.40 -0.15
N PHE A 144 27.39 13.15 0.71
CA PHE A 144 26.37 14.10 0.28
C PHE A 144 26.99 15.30 -0.46
N GLU A 145 28.09 15.85 0.06
CA GLU A 145 28.83 16.95 -0.57
C GLU A 145 29.42 16.55 -1.93
N ALA A 146 29.90 15.32 -2.06
CA ALA A 146 30.47 14.78 -3.29
C ALA A 146 29.42 14.21 -4.26
N ALA A 147 28.13 14.35 -3.96
CA ALA A 147 27.08 13.81 -4.83
C ALA A 147 27.13 14.50 -6.21
N PRO A 148 27.13 13.75 -7.31
CA PRO A 148 27.29 14.30 -8.65
C PRO A 148 26.04 15.04 -9.14
N GLN A 149 24.86 14.73 -8.59
CA GLN A 149 23.63 15.42 -8.93
C GLN A 149 23.45 16.72 -8.13
N PRO A 150 23.00 17.82 -8.78
CA PRO A 150 22.56 19.01 -8.07
C PRO A 150 21.26 18.73 -7.32
N PHE A 151 21.18 19.17 -6.06
CA PHE A 151 19.99 19.04 -5.23
C PHE A 151 19.09 20.29 -5.35
N GLU A 152 18.67 20.63 -6.57
CA GLU A 152 17.80 21.80 -6.82
C GLU A 152 16.49 21.73 -6.02
N GLY A 153 16.16 22.82 -5.32
CA GLY A 153 14.94 22.90 -4.50
C GLY A 153 15.05 22.26 -3.10
N THR A 154 16.21 21.75 -2.70
CA THR A 154 16.41 21.20 -1.35
C THR A 154 16.60 22.33 -0.34
N LEU A 155 15.64 22.50 0.57
CA LEU A 155 15.69 23.51 1.64
C LEU A 155 16.59 23.12 2.83
N GLY A 156 16.98 21.84 2.91
CA GLY A 156 17.88 21.31 3.93
C GLY A 156 17.80 19.78 4.00
N ALA A 157 18.81 19.17 4.60
CA ALA A 157 18.76 17.76 4.98
C ALA A 157 18.10 17.63 6.36
N ILE A 158 17.13 16.74 6.50
CA ILE A 158 16.56 16.37 7.80
C ILE A 158 17.35 15.15 8.30
N ASP A 159 17.95 15.28 9.48
CA ASP A 159 18.55 14.18 10.27
C ASP A 159 17.48 13.53 11.15
#